data_AF-A0A9E3U2R0-F1
#
_entry.id   AF-A0A9E3U2R0-F1
#
_cell.length_a   1.000
_cell.length_b   1.000
_cell.length_c   1.000
_cell.angle_alpha   90.00
_cell.angle_beta   90.00
_cell.angle_gamma   90.00
#
_symmetry.space_group_name_H-M   'P 1'
#
loop_
_entity.id
_entity.type
_entity.pdbx_description
1 polymer ?
#
loop_
_entity_poly.entity_id
_entity_poly.type
_entity_poly.pdbx_seq_one_letter_code
_entity_poly.pdbx_strand_id
1 'polypeptide(L)'
;YSDWAGYKQELRESQRHIWHWRDWIIEALNEDVTYDQMVRLMLAADETAPSDMDSLRATGFLARSYFRDRDQWLDNVVKHTSQAFMGVTLGCAKCHDHMYDPIPQTDYYAMRAIFEPHNIRHDRLPGSSEIAKNGVPRAYDNALGAVTYLFDAGDERRPLKDRPIAPGVPAALGGTFEPQKVDLPEFAWQPDRRDFMQQEVLAAAKKKVADAKDPLAVKAAELQLAALEAELAIEDLQASGVAPSESTFKEAAINITSLQREAAVAEAARKLAQADKTLSTAEEALAAASADDKPAQTKAQKEVDTAKKAVADATTAQEKADAALQSEPSEAFTRREQKA
;
A
#
# COMPACT_ATOMS: atom_id res chain seq x y z
N TYR A 1 -23.12 -7.62 -6.70
CA TYR A 1 -23.25 -6.16 -6.66
C TYR A 1 -21.87 -5.55 -6.87
N SER A 2 -21.77 -4.45 -7.61
CA SER A 2 -20.50 -3.78 -7.92
C SER A 2 -20.29 -2.51 -7.09
N ASP A 3 -20.92 -2.48 -5.92
CA ASP A 3 -20.74 -1.46 -4.89
C ASP A 3 -20.01 -2.08 -3.70
N TRP A 4 -19.23 -1.26 -3.02
CA TRP A 4 -18.60 -1.64 -1.75
C TRP A 4 -19.57 -1.37 -0.61
N ALA A 5 -19.42 -2.08 0.51
CA ALA A 5 -20.25 -1.88 1.68
C ALA A 5 -19.41 -1.77 2.95
N GLY A 6 -19.83 -0.84 3.83
CA GLY A 6 -19.08 -0.50 5.03
C GLY A 6 -19.92 0.30 6.04
N TYR A 7 -19.31 0.59 7.18
CA TYR A 7 -19.91 1.43 8.22
C TYR A 7 -18.94 2.55 8.58
N LYS A 8 -19.35 3.81 8.38
CA LYS A 8 -18.48 4.99 8.48
C LYS A 8 -17.28 4.84 7.55
N GLN A 9 -16.06 4.85 8.09
CA GLN A 9 -14.82 4.66 7.32
C GLN A 9 -14.42 3.18 7.20
N GLU A 10 -15.07 2.29 7.96
CA GLU A 10 -14.71 0.87 7.98
C GLU A 10 -15.29 0.14 6.77
N LEU A 11 -14.42 -0.63 6.11
CA LEU A 11 -14.82 -1.61 5.11
C LEU A 11 -15.38 -2.86 5.81
N ARG A 12 -16.53 -3.37 5.36
CA ARG A 12 -17.13 -4.59 5.93
C ARG A 12 -17.28 -5.70 4.90
N GLU A 13 -17.74 -5.36 3.71
CA GLU A 13 -18.03 -6.30 2.63
C GLU A 13 -17.64 -5.67 1.29
N SER A 14 -16.94 -6.43 0.43
CA SER A 14 -16.47 -6.00 -0.88
C SER A 14 -15.50 -4.81 -0.82
N GLN A 15 -14.46 -4.83 -1.65
CA GLN A 15 -13.44 -3.79 -1.65
C GLN A 15 -13.92 -2.47 -2.27
N ARG A 16 -13.33 -1.35 -1.84
CA ARG A 16 -13.59 -0.03 -2.46
C ARG A 16 -13.25 -0.08 -3.95
N HIS A 17 -13.99 0.70 -4.74
CA HIS A 17 -13.83 0.82 -6.20
C HIS A 17 -13.95 -0.50 -6.98
N ILE A 18 -14.74 -1.45 -6.49
CA ILE A 18 -15.01 -2.71 -7.19
C ILE A 18 -15.69 -2.52 -8.56
N TRP A 19 -16.21 -1.33 -8.85
CA TRP A 19 -16.72 -0.95 -10.17
C TRP A 19 -15.66 -1.07 -11.28
N HIS A 20 -14.35 -0.99 -10.98
CA HIS A 20 -13.29 -1.27 -11.95
C HIS A 20 -13.41 -2.67 -12.55
N TRP A 21 -13.79 -3.67 -11.75
CA TRP A 21 -14.01 -5.04 -12.21
C TRP A 21 -15.27 -5.16 -13.06
N ARG A 22 -16.35 -4.46 -12.69
CA ARG A 22 -17.57 -4.39 -13.54
C ARG A 22 -17.24 -3.81 -14.92
N ASP A 23 -16.52 -2.71 -14.95
CA ASP A 23 -16.19 -2.03 -16.20
C ASP A 23 -15.25 -2.91 -17.05
N TRP A 24 -14.26 -3.57 -16.42
CA TRP A 24 -13.43 -4.57 -17.08
C TRP A 24 -14.24 -5.74 -17.68
N ILE A 25 -15.27 -6.25 -16.99
CA ILE A 25 -16.14 -7.29 -17.56
C ILE A 25 -16.85 -6.79 -18.82
N ILE A 26 -17.38 -5.56 -18.80
CA ILE A 26 -18.08 -4.98 -19.96
C ILE A 26 -17.11 -4.81 -21.13
N GLU A 27 -15.92 -4.26 -20.86
CA GLU A 27 -14.87 -4.07 -21.86
C GLU A 27 -14.40 -5.40 -22.45
N ALA A 28 -14.08 -6.39 -21.61
CA ALA A 28 -13.65 -7.71 -22.06
C ALA A 28 -14.70 -8.42 -22.94
N LEU A 29 -15.99 -8.26 -22.63
CA LEU A 29 -17.06 -8.78 -23.47
C LEU A 29 -17.18 -8.04 -24.81
N ASN A 30 -17.02 -6.71 -24.81
CA ASN A 30 -17.07 -5.90 -26.03
C ASN A 30 -15.85 -6.16 -26.94
N GLU A 31 -14.73 -6.57 -26.35
CA GLU A 31 -13.49 -6.91 -27.05
C GLU A 31 -13.41 -8.40 -27.44
N ASP A 32 -14.47 -9.17 -27.21
CA ASP A 32 -14.55 -10.60 -27.49
C ASP A 32 -13.39 -11.41 -26.83
N VAL A 33 -12.98 -11.02 -25.63
CA VAL A 33 -11.99 -11.79 -24.85
C VAL A 33 -12.53 -13.19 -24.58
N THR A 34 -11.73 -14.22 -24.86
CA THR A 34 -12.17 -15.60 -24.71
C THR A 34 -12.50 -15.92 -23.25
N TYR A 35 -13.53 -16.72 -23.03
CA TYR A 35 -14.00 -17.03 -21.67
C TYR A 35 -12.90 -17.64 -20.79
N ASP A 36 -12.06 -18.53 -21.34
CA ASP A 36 -10.94 -19.12 -20.60
C ASP A 36 -9.91 -18.07 -20.15
N GLN A 37 -9.64 -17.08 -20.99
CA GLN A 37 -8.78 -15.95 -20.64
C GLN A 37 -9.42 -15.08 -19.57
N MET A 38 -10.74 -14.80 -19.66
CA MET A 38 -11.45 -14.06 -18.62
C MET A 38 -11.37 -14.77 -17.26
N VAL A 39 -11.56 -16.09 -17.22
CA VAL A 39 -11.46 -16.89 -15.99
C VAL A 39 -10.05 -16.82 -15.41
N ARG A 40 -9.01 -16.97 -16.24
CA ARG A 40 -7.62 -16.85 -15.79
C ARG A 40 -7.32 -15.48 -15.20
N LEU A 41 -7.72 -14.40 -15.87
CA LEU A 41 -7.48 -13.04 -15.40
C LEU A 41 -8.25 -12.75 -14.09
N MET A 42 -9.49 -13.23 -13.96
CA MET A 42 -10.27 -13.06 -12.72
C MET A 42 -9.63 -13.74 -11.51
N LEU A 43 -8.90 -14.83 -11.71
CA LEU A 43 -8.27 -15.60 -10.64
C LEU A 43 -6.80 -15.25 -10.40
N ALA A 44 -6.07 -14.78 -11.42
CA ALA A 44 -4.62 -14.66 -11.37
C ALA A 44 -4.05 -13.56 -12.30
N ALA A 45 -4.78 -12.48 -12.60
CA ALA A 45 -4.21 -11.39 -13.42
C ALA A 45 -3.00 -10.72 -12.75
N ASP A 46 -2.91 -10.74 -11.43
CA ASP A 46 -1.74 -10.25 -10.69
C ASP A 46 -0.47 -11.07 -10.95
N GLU A 47 -0.61 -12.34 -11.35
CA GLU A 47 0.48 -13.22 -11.71
C GLU A 47 0.69 -13.34 -13.22
N THR A 48 -0.39 -13.45 -13.99
CA THR A 48 -0.36 -13.71 -15.45
C THR A 48 -0.19 -12.44 -16.28
N ALA A 49 -0.57 -11.28 -15.72
CA ALA A 49 -0.49 -9.98 -16.38
C ALA A 49 -0.06 -8.85 -15.41
N PRO A 50 1.04 -9.00 -14.62
CA PRO A 50 1.41 -8.07 -13.54
C PRO A 50 1.69 -6.63 -14.01
N SER A 51 2.09 -6.48 -15.27
CA SER A 51 2.40 -5.20 -15.93
C SER A 51 1.19 -4.53 -16.59
N ASP A 52 0.11 -5.27 -16.84
CA ASP A 52 -1.05 -4.76 -17.55
C ASP A 52 -2.11 -4.24 -16.56
N MET A 53 -2.12 -2.92 -16.36
CA MET A 53 -3.04 -2.27 -15.43
C MET A 53 -4.52 -2.46 -15.79
N ASP A 54 -4.84 -2.70 -17.06
CA ASP A 54 -6.20 -2.96 -17.49
C ASP A 54 -6.64 -4.37 -17.08
N SER A 55 -5.80 -5.38 -17.35
CA SER A 55 -6.04 -6.75 -16.91
C SER A 55 -6.10 -6.90 -15.39
N LEU A 56 -5.33 -6.12 -14.63
CA LEU A 56 -5.32 -6.22 -13.15
C LEU A 56 -6.69 -5.95 -12.52
N ARG A 57 -7.57 -5.19 -13.18
CA ARG A 57 -8.96 -4.96 -12.75
C ARG A 57 -9.77 -6.25 -12.67
N ALA A 58 -9.39 -7.29 -13.42
CA ALA A 58 -10.05 -8.59 -13.42
C ALA A 58 -10.04 -9.27 -12.04
N THR A 59 -8.96 -9.11 -11.28
CA THR A 59 -8.84 -9.67 -9.90
C THR A 59 -9.85 -9.09 -8.92
N GLY A 60 -10.61 -8.06 -9.32
CA GLY A 60 -11.77 -7.63 -8.55
C GLY A 60 -12.82 -8.73 -8.39
N PHE A 61 -12.78 -9.82 -9.18
CA PHE A 61 -13.50 -11.05 -8.84
C PHE A 61 -13.15 -11.50 -7.41
N LEU A 62 -11.88 -11.66 -7.05
CA LEU A 62 -11.48 -12.05 -5.69
C LEU A 62 -11.80 -10.96 -4.67
N ALA A 63 -11.59 -9.70 -5.04
CA ALA A 63 -11.84 -8.56 -4.15
C ALA A 63 -13.31 -8.35 -3.77
N ARG A 64 -14.25 -8.79 -4.61
CA ARG A 64 -15.70 -8.68 -4.31
C ARG A 64 -16.11 -9.57 -3.13
N SER A 65 -15.36 -10.64 -2.89
CA SER A 65 -15.63 -11.60 -1.81
C SER A 65 -15.07 -11.12 -0.47
N TYR A 66 -14.34 -10.00 -0.45
CA TYR A 66 -13.71 -9.47 0.75
C TYR A 66 -14.69 -9.34 1.91
N PHE A 67 -14.24 -9.82 3.06
CA PHE A 67 -14.90 -9.69 4.33
C PHE A 67 -13.85 -9.41 5.41
N ARG A 68 -14.22 -8.65 6.45
CA ARG A 68 -13.28 -8.28 7.53
C ARG A 68 -12.79 -9.50 8.31
N ASP A 69 -13.68 -10.45 8.55
CA ASP A 69 -13.32 -11.76 9.10
C ASP A 69 -12.67 -12.63 8.02
N ARG A 70 -11.45 -13.13 8.29
CA ARG A 70 -10.64 -13.81 7.28
C ARG A 70 -11.23 -15.16 6.90
N ASP A 71 -11.77 -15.91 7.84
CA ASP A 71 -12.34 -17.24 7.58
C ASP A 71 -13.63 -17.12 6.77
N GLN A 72 -14.48 -16.14 7.10
CA GLN A 72 -15.67 -15.83 6.30
C GLN A 72 -15.30 -15.33 4.89
N TRP A 73 -14.25 -14.52 4.76
CA TRP A 73 -13.77 -14.08 3.46
C TRP A 73 -13.30 -15.28 2.61
N LEU A 74 -12.45 -16.14 3.16
CA LEU A 74 -11.96 -17.31 2.42
C LEU A 74 -13.10 -18.29 2.07
N ASP A 75 -14.07 -18.47 2.95
CA ASP A 75 -15.30 -19.23 2.68
C ASP A 75 -16.06 -18.63 1.48
N ASN A 76 -16.23 -17.29 1.45
CA ASN A 76 -16.85 -16.61 0.31
C ASN A 76 -16.06 -16.82 -0.99
N VAL A 77 -14.72 -16.76 -0.95
CA VAL A 77 -13.88 -16.97 -2.14
C VAL A 77 -14.04 -18.40 -2.68
N VAL A 78 -13.96 -19.42 -1.82
CA VAL A 78 -14.15 -20.83 -2.21
C VAL A 78 -15.55 -21.05 -2.76
N LYS A 79 -16.58 -20.56 -2.06
CA LYS A 79 -17.98 -20.66 -2.47
C LYS A 79 -18.20 -20.04 -3.86
N HIS A 80 -17.80 -18.78 -4.05
CA HIS A 80 -18.07 -18.09 -5.31
C HIS A 80 -17.23 -18.65 -6.47
N THR A 81 -16.00 -19.09 -6.22
CA THR A 81 -15.14 -19.69 -7.26
C THR A 81 -15.70 -21.04 -7.71
N SER A 82 -16.05 -21.92 -6.76
CA SER A 82 -16.60 -23.24 -7.07
C SER A 82 -17.94 -23.14 -7.80
N GLN A 83 -18.83 -22.24 -7.37
CA GLN A 83 -20.11 -22.02 -8.05
C GLN A 83 -19.95 -21.42 -9.44
N ALA A 84 -19.07 -20.43 -9.62
CA ALA A 84 -18.94 -19.71 -10.88
C ALA A 84 -18.23 -20.52 -11.97
N PHE A 85 -17.18 -21.28 -11.63
CA PHE A 85 -16.29 -21.88 -12.62
C PHE A 85 -16.28 -23.40 -12.62
N MET A 86 -16.75 -24.05 -11.54
CA MET A 86 -16.75 -25.51 -11.41
C MET A 86 -18.16 -26.09 -11.40
N GLY A 87 -19.19 -25.25 -11.28
CA GLY A 87 -20.60 -25.67 -11.29
C GLY A 87 -21.04 -26.46 -10.06
N VAL A 88 -20.27 -26.42 -8.97
CA VAL A 88 -20.53 -27.18 -7.74
C VAL A 88 -20.59 -26.27 -6.51
N THR A 89 -21.29 -26.71 -5.48
CA THR A 89 -21.39 -26.01 -4.18
C THR A 89 -20.53 -26.69 -3.13
N LEU A 90 -19.42 -26.08 -2.73
CA LEU A 90 -18.53 -26.64 -1.72
C LEU A 90 -18.84 -26.22 -0.27
N GLY A 91 -19.75 -25.27 -0.05
CA GLY A 91 -19.98 -24.68 1.28
C GLY A 91 -20.41 -25.69 2.35
N CYS A 92 -21.21 -26.70 2.00
CA CYS A 92 -21.60 -27.76 2.96
C CYS A 92 -20.39 -28.60 3.40
N ALA A 93 -19.39 -28.75 2.52
CA ALA A 93 -18.17 -29.50 2.79
C ALA A 93 -17.23 -28.79 3.78
N LYS A 94 -17.57 -27.56 4.25
CA LYS A 94 -16.81 -26.87 5.30
C LYS A 94 -16.85 -27.61 6.63
N CYS A 95 -18.02 -28.12 7.01
CA CYS A 95 -18.24 -28.68 8.36
C CYS A 95 -18.20 -30.21 8.39
N HIS A 96 -18.53 -30.87 7.29
CA HIS A 96 -18.60 -32.33 7.20
C HIS A 96 -18.42 -32.76 5.74
N ASP A 97 -18.23 -34.05 5.47
CA ASP A 97 -18.21 -34.55 4.10
C ASP A 97 -19.53 -34.23 3.39
N HIS A 98 -19.48 -33.84 2.12
CA HIS A 98 -20.68 -33.45 1.39
C HIS A 98 -21.71 -34.60 1.36
N MET A 99 -23.00 -34.27 1.53
CA MET A 99 -24.05 -35.26 1.80
C MET A 99 -24.31 -36.22 0.63
N TYR A 100 -24.17 -35.75 -0.60
CA TYR A 100 -24.53 -36.49 -1.82
C TYR A 100 -23.35 -36.68 -2.77
N ASP A 101 -22.66 -35.58 -3.07
CA ASP A 101 -21.46 -35.61 -3.91
C ASP A 101 -20.26 -36.21 -3.16
N PRO A 102 -19.36 -36.93 -3.86
CA PRO A 102 -18.17 -37.56 -3.26
C PRO A 102 -17.06 -36.53 -2.99
N ILE A 103 -17.39 -35.49 -2.22
CA ILE A 103 -16.52 -34.37 -1.88
C ILE A 103 -16.29 -34.41 -0.36
N PRO A 104 -15.14 -34.94 0.11
CA PRO A 104 -14.83 -34.94 1.53
C PRO A 104 -14.57 -33.52 2.06
N GLN A 105 -14.67 -33.33 3.37
CA GLN A 105 -14.38 -32.06 4.04
C GLN A 105 -12.98 -31.55 3.67
N THR A 106 -12.02 -32.45 3.53
CA THR A 106 -10.64 -32.14 3.15
C THR A 106 -10.52 -31.42 1.81
N ASP A 107 -11.42 -31.70 0.85
CA ASP A 107 -11.37 -31.06 -0.48
C ASP A 107 -11.80 -29.59 -0.41
N TYR A 108 -12.73 -29.24 0.48
CA TYR A 108 -13.05 -27.84 0.77
C TYR A 108 -11.82 -27.10 1.32
N TYR A 109 -11.11 -27.70 2.28
CA TYR A 109 -9.92 -27.09 2.86
C TYR A 109 -8.74 -27.06 1.90
N ALA A 110 -8.62 -28.03 1.00
CA ALA A 110 -7.62 -28.03 -0.07
C ALA A 110 -7.86 -26.88 -1.04
N MET A 111 -9.13 -26.61 -1.40
CA MET A 111 -9.45 -25.45 -2.24
C MET A 111 -9.25 -24.13 -1.48
N ARG A 112 -9.62 -24.07 -0.19
CA ARG A 112 -9.33 -22.90 0.68
C ARG A 112 -7.83 -22.60 0.72
N ALA A 113 -7.00 -23.63 0.76
CA ALA A 113 -5.54 -23.50 0.84
C ALA A 113 -4.92 -22.84 -0.40
N ILE A 114 -5.53 -22.93 -1.58
CA ILE A 114 -5.11 -22.16 -2.77
C ILE A 114 -5.18 -20.66 -2.50
N PHE A 115 -6.21 -20.23 -1.78
CA PHE A 115 -6.49 -18.83 -1.49
C PHE A 115 -5.94 -18.38 -0.12
N GLU A 116 -5.36 -19.24 0.70
CA GLU A 116 -4.85 -18.84 2.03
C GLU A 116 -3.81 -17.70 1.98
N PRO A 117 -2.89 -17.64 0.99
CA PRO A 117 -1.87 -16.59 0.92
C PRO A 117 -2.39 -15.22 0.47
N HIS A 118 -3.48 -15.18 -0.31
CA HIS A 118 -3.89 -13.97 -1.03
C HIS A 118 -4.47 -12.89 -0.10
N ASN A 119 -4.21 -11.63 -0.42
CA ASN A 119 -4.86 -10.46 0.18
C ASN A 119 -5.27 -9.48 -0.93
N ILE A 120 -5.98 -8.40 -0.57
CA ILE A 120 -6.33 -7.34 -1.50
C ILE A 120 -5.67 -6.04 -1.04
N ARG A 121 -5.07 -5.34 -1.99
CA ARG A 121 -4.61 -3.94 -1.83
C ARG A 121 -5.22 -3.08 -2.91
N HIS A 122 -5.05 -1.76 -2.81
CA HIS A 122 -5.48 -0.83 -3.85
C HIS A 122 -4.26 -0.25 -4.58
N ASP A 123 -4.11 -0.59 -5.84
CA ASP A 123 -3.04 -0.03 -6.68
C ASP A 123 -3.49 1.33 -7.26
N ARG A 124 -2.55 2.28 -7.36
CA ARG A 124 -2.79 3.54 -8.07
C ARG A 124 -2.81 3.32 -9.58
N LEU A 125 -3.57 4.15 -10.28
CA LEU A 125 -3.55 4.25 -11.74
C LEU A 125 -2.73 5.46 -12.17
N PRO A 126 -2.08 5.41 -13.35
CA PRO A 126 -1.41 6.57 -13.94
C PRO A 126 -2.34 7.79 -13.99
N GLY A 127 -1.85 8.95 -13.54
CA GLY A 127 -2.63 10.19 -13.51
C GLY A 127 -3.65 10.30 -12.37
N SER A 128 -3.76 9.28 -11.50
CA SER A 128 -4.55 9.35 -10.27
C SER A 128 -3.65 9.46 -9.04
N SER A 129 -3.69 10.63 -8.39
CA SER A 129 -2.91 10.89 -7.17
C SER A 129 -3.51 10.29 -5.89
N GLU A 130 -4.76 9.82 -5.93
CA GLU A 130 -5.51 9.42 -4.73
C GLU A 130 -6.15 8.04 -4.88
N ILE A 131 -5.57 7.04 -4.21
CA ILE A 131 -6.12 5.69 -4.06
C ILE A 131 -7.57 5.72 -3.57
N ALA A 132 -7.89 6.64 -2.66
CA ALA A 132 -9.22 6.79 -2.06
C ALA A 132 -10.31 7.18 -3.06
N LYS A 133 -9.96 7.71 -4.24
CA LYS A 133 -10.92 8.10 -5.28
C LYS A 133 -11.01 7.10 -6.44
N ASN A 134 -9.88 6.50 -6.82
CA ASN A 134 -9.78 5.71 -8.05
C ASN A 134 -8.71 4.60 -7.97
N GLY A 135 -8.51 4.01 -6.78
CA GLY A 135 -7.58 2.90 -6.60
C GLY A 135 -8.19 1.59 -7.08
N VAL A 136 -7.44 0.80 -7.84
CA VAL A 136 -7.88 -0.50 -8.37
C VAL A 136 -7.68 -1.56 -7.29
N PRO A 137 -8.74 -2.24 -6.81
CA PRO A 137 -8.57 -3.36 -5.89
C PRO A 137 -7.89 -4.52 -6.63
N ARG A 138 -6.72 -4.91 -6.13
CA ARG A 138 -5.87 -5.93 -6.73
C ARG A 138 -5.60 -7.05 -5.72
N ALA A 139 -5.85 -8.29 -6.15
CA ALA A 139 -5.37 -9.47 -5.42
C ALA A 139 -3.84 -9.58 -5.53
N TYR A 140 -3.20 -10.03 -4.44
CA TYR A 140 -1.78 -10.34 -4.42
C TYR A 140 -1.48 -11.35 -3.33
N ASP A 141 -0.39 -12.10 -3.46
CA ASP A 141 0.09 -12.98 -2.42
C ASP A 141 0.78 -12.22 -1.29
N ASN A 142 0.19 -12.30 -0.10
CA ASN A 142 0.68 -11.62 1.09
C ASN A 142 1.43 -12.57 2.03
N ALA A 143 0.97 -13.81 2.16
CA ALA A 143 1.49 -14.78 3.13
C ALA A 143 1.78 -16.14 2.46
N LEU A 144 2.82 -16.20 1.64
CA LEU A 144 3.20 -17.43 0.89
C LEU A 144 3.46 -18.66 1.79
N GLY A 145 3.82 -18.45 3.06
CA GLY A 145 4.00 -19.52 4.05
C GLY A 145 2.74 -19.85 4.86
N ALA A 146 1.56 -19.33 4.49
CA ALA A 146 0.34 -19.59 5.21
C ALA A 146 -0.03 -21.07 5.14
N VAL A 147 -0.33 -21.66 6.30
CA VAL A 147 -0.72 -23.06 6.42
C VAL A 147 -2.21 -23.13 6.67
N THR A 148 -2.91 -23.92 5.86
CA THR A 148 -4.33 -24.22 6.05
C THR A 148 -4.48 -25.48 6.90
N TYR A 149 -5.37 -25.42 7.88
CA TYR A 149 -5.73 -26.55 8.73
C TYR A 149 -7.19 -26.92 8.53
N LEU A 150 -7.51 -28.21 8.70
CA LEU A 150 -8.88 -28.67 8.85
C LEU A 150 -9.47 -28.10 10.15
N PHE A 151 -10.71 -27.61 10.13
CA PHE A 151 -11.39 -27.19 11.35
C PHE A 151 -12.40 -28.24 11.80
N ASP A 152 -12.42 -28.52 13.11
CA ASP A 152 -13.37 -29.50 13.66
C ASP A 152 -14.80 -28.99 13.49
N ALA A 153 -15.62 -29.73 12.74
CA ALA A 153 -16.97 -29.35 12.34
C ALA A 153 -17.08 -27.94 11.69
N GLY A 154 -15.98 -27.46 11.08
CA GLY A 154 -15.93 -26.13 10.46
C GLY A 154 -15.74 -24.96 11.44
N ASP A 155 -15.49 -25.22 12.73
CA ASP A 155 -15.27 -24.19 13.75
C ASP A 155 -13.84 -23.65 13.71
N GLU A 156 -13.65 -22.44 13.17
CA GLU A 156 -12.35 -21.75 13.04
C GLU A 156 -11.58 -21.58 14.35
N ARG A 157 -12.25 -21.66 15.51
CA ARG A 157 -11.61 -21.61 16.84
C ARG A 157 -10.92 -22.92 17.20
N ARG A 158 -11.17 -23.99 16.44
CA ARG A 158 -10.71 -25.36 16.70
C ARG A 158 -9.96 -25.93 15.49
N PRO A 159 -8.84 -25.32 15.06
CA PRO A 159 -8.02 -25.87 13.99
C PRO A 159 -7.28 -27.13 14.45
N LEU A 160 -7.37 -28.19 13.65
CA LEU A 160 -6.65 -29.44 13.85
C LEU A 160 -5.21 -29.28 13.32
N LYS A 161 -4.32 -28.76 14.18
CA LYS A 161 -2.94 -28.38 13.81
C LYS A 161 -2.05 -29.56 13.42
N ASP A 162 -2.44 -30.77 13.81
CA ASP A 162 -1.82 -32.03 13.40
C ASP A 162 -2.21 -32.46 11.97
N ARG A 163 -3.14 -31.73 11.32
CA ARG A 163 -3.65 -32.00 9.98
C ARG A 163 -3.53 -30.78 9.05
N PRO A 164 -2.31 -30.40 8.64
CA PRO A 164 -2.14 -29.40 7.60
C PRO A 164 -2.71 -29.94 6.27
N ILE A 165 -3.40 -29.08 5.54
CA ILE A 165 -4.01 -29.41 4.24
C ILE A 165 -3.24 -28.68 3.14
N ALA A 166 -2.78 -29.43 2.14
CA ALA A 166 -2.13 -28.88 0.96
C ALA A 166 -3.16 -28.27 -0.01
N PRO A 167 -2.78 -27.27 -0.81
CA PRO A 167 -3.65 -26.70 -1.84
C PRO A 167 -4.02 -27.73 -2.90
N GLY A 168 -5.28 -27.73 -3.32
CA GLY A 168 -5.83 -28.71 -4.25
C GLY A 168 -7.26 -28.40 -4.68
N VAL A 169 -7.75 -29.17 -5.65
CA VAL A 169 -9.14 -29.11 -6.14
C VAL A 169 -9.87 -30.41 -5.81
N PRO A 170 -11.22 -30.42 -5.73
CA PRO A 170 -11.97 -31.62 -5.42
C PRO A 170 -11.65 -32.78 -6.37
N ALA A 171 -11.20 -33.91 -5.82
CA ALA A 171 -10.73 -35.04 -6.62
C ALA A 171 -11.85 -35.65 -7.48
N ALA A 172 -13.10 -35.53 -7.02
CA ALA A 172 -14.30 -35.96 -7.73
C ALA A 172 -14.49 -35.30 -9.10
N LEU A 173 -13.93 -34.11 -9.31
CA LEU A 173 -14.01 -33.38 -10.59
C LEU A 173 -12.91 -33.80 -11.57
N GLY A 174 -11.96 -34.65 -11.13
CA GLY A 174 -10.80 -35.06 -11.91
C GLY A 174 -9.77 -33.94 -12.09
N GLY A 175 -8.74 -34.23 -12.89
CA GLY A 175 -7.62 -33.34 -13.13
C GLY A 175 -6.48 -33.49 -12.11
N THR A 176 -5.40 -32.76 -12.36
CA THR A 176 -4.25 -32.64 -11.45
C THR A 176 -4.11 -31.18 -11.02
N PHE A 177 -3.71 -30.97 -9.77
CA PHE A 177 -3.37 -29.63 -9.26
C PHE A 177 -1.89 -29.62 -8.89
N GLU A 178 -1.08 -28.99 -9.75
CA GLU A 178 0.38 -28.92 -9.61
C GLU A 178 0.81 -27.44 -9.62
N PRO A 179 0.82 -26.77 -8.45
CA PRO A 179 1.16 -25.35 -8.39
C PRO A 179 2.61 -25.13 -8.84
N GLN A 180 2.81 -24.15 -9.72
CA GLN A 180 4.11 -23.75 -10.22
C GLN A 180 4.48 -22.39 -9.65
N LYS A 181 5.77 -22.19 -9.37
CA LYS A 181 6.27 -20.88 -8.99
C LYS A 181 6.20 -19.93 -10.20
N VAL A 182 5.61 -18.75 -10.00
CA VAL A 182 5.63 -17.67 -10.97
C VAL A 182 6.67 -16.63 -10.55
N ASP A 183 7.59 -16.30 -11.45
CA ASP A 183 8.54 -15.21 -11.23
C ASP A 183 7.89 -13.88 -11.59
N LEU A 184 7.67 -13.04 -10.58
CA LEU A 184 7.01 -11.75 -10.74
C LEU A 184 8.02 -10.60 -10.77
N PRO A 185 7.75 -9.55 -11.56
CA PRO A 185 8.54 -8.33 -11.49
C PRO A 185 8.43 -7.69 -10.11
N GLU A 186 9.45 -6.95 -9.69
CA GLU A 186 9.50 -6.33 -8.35
C GLU A 186 8.26 -5.48 -8.06
N PHE A 187 7.77 -4.75 -9.06
CA PHE A 187 6.60 -3.90 -8.91
C PHE A 187 5.28 -4.64 -8.66
N ALA A 188 5.23 -5.96 -8.89
CA ALA A 188 4.04 -6.76 -8.61
C ALA A 188 3.74 -6.82 -7.12
N TRP A 189 4.77 -6.93 -6.28
CA TRP A 189 4.66 -6.90 -4.82
C TRP A 189 5.13 -5.56 -4.22
N GLN A 190 5.73 -4.67 -5.02
CA GLN A 190 6.07 -3.30 -4.65
C GLN A 190 5.51 -2.25 -5.61
N PRO A 191 4.25 -1.83 -5.47
CA PRO A 191 3.60 -0.96 -6.46
C PRO A 191 4.31 0.40 -6.65
N ASP A 192 5.00 0.92 -5.65
CA ASP A 192 5.78 2.16 -5.74
C ASP A 192 6.97 2.08 -6.71
N ARG A 193 7.42 0.86 -7.07
CA ARG A 193 8.50 0.63 -8.03
C ARG A 193 8.03 0.73 -9.49
N ARG A 194 6.75 0.99 -9.75
CA ARG A 194 6.26 1.22 -11.12
C ARG A 194 6.82 2.53 -11.67
N ASP A 195 7.19 2.54 -12.95
CA ASP A 195 7.80 3.71 -13.60
C ASP A 195 6.98 5.00 -13.44
N PHE A 196 5.66 4.93 -13.67
CA PHE A 196 4.80 6.12 -13.55
C PHE A 196 4.74 6.65 -12.11
N MET A 197 4.82 5.77 -11.11
CA MET A 197 4.82 6.16 -9.69
C MET A 197 6.08 6.94 -9.35
N GLN A 198 7.24 6.42 -9.78
CA GLN A 198 8.52 7.10 -9.58
C GLN A 198 8.57 8.43 -10.32
N GLN A 199 8.11 8.47 -11.57
CA GLN A 199 8.05 9.69 -12.38
C GLN A 199 7.14 10.75 -11.75
N GLU A 200 5.96 10.38 -11.25
CA GLU A 200 5.04 11.31 -10.60
C GLU A 200 5.61 11.87 -9.28
N VAL A 201 6.26 11.02 -8.48
CA VAL A 201 6.90 11.45 -7.22
C VAL A 201 8.06 12.40 -7.50
N LEU A 202 8.90 12.10 -8.50
CA LEU A 202 9.98 12.99 -8.96
C LEU A 202 9.44 14.30 -9.53
N ALA A 203 8.38 14.26 -10.34
CA ALA A 203 7.74 15.44 -10.91
C ALA A 203 7.17 16.34 -9.80
N ALA A 204 6.54 15.76 -8.77
CA ALA A 204 6.06 16.50 -7.62
C ALA A 204 7.19 17.16 -6.83
N ALA A 205 8.31 16.47 -6.62
CA ALA A 205 9.48 17.04 -5.97
C ALA A 205 10.12 18.18 -6.78
N LYS A 206 10.29 18.01 -8.10
CA LYS A 206 10.78 19.05 -9.01
C LYS A 206 9.86 20.27 -9.04
N LYS A 207 8.54 20.05 -9.02
CA LYS A 207 7.57 21.13 -8.93
C LYS A 207 7.71 21.91 -7.61
N LYS A 208 7.93 21.26 -6.47
CA LYS A 208 8.19 21.94 -5.19
C LYS A 208 9.41 22.87 -5.25
N VAL A 209 10.48 22.44 -5.94
CA VAL A 209 11.66 23.29 -6.16
C VAL A 209 11.28 24.51 -6.99
N ALA A 210 10.55 24.32 -8.10
CA ALA A 210 10.13 25.41 -8.97
C ALA A 210 9.16 26.41 -8.30
N ASP A 211 8.27 25.93 -7.43
CA ASP A 211 7.28 26.74 -6.73
C ASP A 211 7.85 27.46 -5.48
N ALA A 212 9.05 27.08 -5.02
CA ALA A 212 9.69 27.68 -3.85
C ALA A 212 10.13 29.13 -4.13
N LYS A 213 9.77 30.06 -3.24
CA LYS A 213 9.95 31.51 -3.46
C LYS A 213 11.09 32.14 -2.69
N ASP A 214 11.43 31.58 -1.53
CA ASP A 214 12.52 32.09 -0.69
C ASP A 214 13.73 31.14 -0.72
N PRO A 215 14.95 31.66 -0.49
CA PRO A 215 16.17 30.85 -0.61
C PRO A 215 16.22 29.63 0.33
N LEU A 216 15.61 29.70 1.51
CA LEU A 216 15.57 28.55 2.43
C LEU A 216 14.62 27.48 1.94
N ALA A 217 13.47 27.87 1.39
CA ALA A 217 12.54 26.94 0.75
C ALA A 217 13.12 26.28 -0.50
N VAL A 218 13.85 27.03 -1.33
CA VAL A 218 14.53 26.48 -2.50
C VAL A 218 15.56 25.44 -2.06
N LYS A 219 16.47 25.79 -1.14
CA LYS A 219 17.49 24.88 -0.62
C LYS A 219 16.89 23.61 0.01
N ALA A 220 15.83 23.76 0.81
CA ALA A 220 15.15 22.61 1.42
C ALA A 220 14.52 21.70 0.36
N ALA A 221 13.87 22.26 -0.66
CA ALA A 221 13.26 21.49 -1.73
C ALA A 221 14.31 20.79 -2.62
N GLU A 222 15.42 21.46 -2.93
CA GLU A 222 16.54 20.89 -3.71
C GLU A 222 17.18 19.69 -2.99
N LEU A 223 17.45 19.82 -1.69
CA LEU A 223 18.01 18.72 -0.89
C LEU A 223 17.01 17.57 -0.74
N GLN A 224 15.71 17.85 -0.60
CA GLN A 224 14.67 16.80 -0.61
C GLN A 224 14.61 16.08 -1.95
N LEU A 225 14.73 16.79 -3.08
CA LEU A 225 14.79 16.19 -4.40
C LEU A 225 16.05 15.33 -4.56
N ALA A 226 17.22 15.83 -4.17
CA ALA A 226 18.47 15.10 -4.24
C ALA A 226 18.44 13.82 -3.38
N ALA A 227 17.88 13.90 -2.17
CA ALA A 227 17.70 12.72 -1.31
C ALA A 227 16.76 11.68 -1.96
N LEU A 228 15.67 12.13 -2.58
CA LEU A 228 14.74 11.27 -3.30
C LEU A 228 15.38 10.59 -4.53
N GLU A 229 16.16 11.33 -5.31
CA GLU A 229 16.88 10.78 -6.47
C GLU A 229 17.94 9.76 -6.04
N ALA A 230 18.69 10.05 -4.98
CA ALA A 230 19.66 9.12 -4.42
C ALA A 230 18.99 7.83 -3.88
N GLU A 231 17.83 7.97 -3.24
CA GLU A 231 17.03 6.86 -2.73
C GLU A 231 16.50 5.94 -3.84
N LEU A 232 16.02 6.51 -4.95
CA LEU A 232 15.66 5.71 -6.12
C LEU A 232 16.86 4.98 -6.70
N ALA A 233 18.03 5.63 -6.74
CA ALA A 233 19.25 5.03 -7.27
C ALA A 233 19.75 3.83 -6.45
N ILE A 234 19.71 3.86 -5.11
CA ILE A 234 20.10 2.69 -4.31
C ILE A 234 19.09 1.55 -4.43
N GLU A 235 17.80 1.85 -4.57
CA GLU A 235 16.78 0.84 -4.80
C GLU A 235 17.04 0.13 -6.15
N ASP A 236 17.48 0.86 -7.17
CA ASP A 236 17.87 0.30 -8.47
C ASP A 236 19.13 -0.57 -8.40
N LEU A 237 20.12 -0.19 -7.57
CA LEU A 237 21.28 -1.04 -7.27
C LEU A 237 20.83 -2.36 -6.64
N GLN A 238 19.94 -2.30 -5.64
CA GLN A 238 19.41 -3.48 -4.98
C GLN A 238 18.64 -4.38 -5.98
N ALA A 239 17.81 -3.79 -6.84
CA ALA A 239 17.07 -4.50 -7.88
C ALA A 239 18.00 -5.15 -8.93
N SER A 240 19.16 -4.54 -9.18
CA SER A 240 20.21 -5.07 -10.07
C SER A 240 21.05 -6.17 -9.43
N GLY A 241 20.77 -6.55 -8.18
CA GLY A 241 21.44 -7.63 -7.47
C GLY A 241 22.74 -7.22 -6.75
N VAL A 242 23.01 -5.91 -6.61
CA VAL A 242 24.16 -5.42 -5.86
C VAL A 242 23.94 -5.69 -4.36
N ALA A 243 24.84 -6.45 -3.75
CA ALA A 243 24.70 -6.86 -2.36
C ALA A 243 25.00 -5.70 -1.39
N PRO A 244 24.32 -5.63 -0.22
CA PRO A 244 24.58 -4.58 0.77
C PRO A 244 26.01 -4.52 1.31
N SER A 245 26.79 -5.60 1.16
CA SER A 245 28.20 -5.66 1.53
C SER A 245 29.14 -4.99 0.52
N GLU A 246 28.68 -4.75 -0.72
CA GLU A 246 29.49 -4.15 -1.77
C GLU A 246 29.75 -2.66 -1.52
N SER A 247 30.94 -2.18 -1.91
CA SER A 247 31.35 -0.79 -1.66
C SER A 247 30.43 0.22 -2.34
N THR A 248 29.96 -0.09 -3.55
CA THR A 248 29.01 0.73 -4.31
C THR A 248 27.69 0.94 -3.55
N PHE A 249 27.16 -0.12 -2.91
CA PHE A 249 25.95 -0.02 -2.10
C PHE A 249 26.19 0.80 -0.84
N LYS A 250 27.31 0.56 -0.14
CA LYS A 250 27.67 1.32 1.07
C LYS A 250 27.85 2.81 0.80
N GLU A 251 28.53 3.16 -0.29
CA GLU A 251 28.71 4.54 -0.75
C GLU A 251 27.35 5.20 -1.05
N ALA A 252 26.44 4.48 -1.72
CA ALA A 252 25.08 4.97 -1.97
C ALA A 252 24.29 5.17 -0.66
N ALA A 253 24.39 4.25 0.31
CA ALA A 253 23.71 4.34 1.60
C ALA A 253 24.19 5.53 2.43
N ILE A 254 25.51 5.77 2.43
CA ILE A 254 26.13 6.94 3.06
C ILE A 254 25.63 8.22 2.39
N ASN A 255 25.63 8.28 1.05
CA ASN A 255 25.19 9.45 0.29
C ASN A 255 23.73 9.82 0.60
N ILE A 256 22.82 8.83 0.60
CA ILE A 256 21.41 9.05 0.95
C ILE A 256 21.29 9.57 2.37
N THR A 257 21.97 8.93 3.33
CA THR A 257 21.90 9.35 4.73
C THR A 257 22.40 10.78 4.91
N SER A 258 23.47 11.18 4.20
CA SER A 258 23.96 12.56 4.20
C SER A 258 22.90 13.52 3.65
N LEU A 259 22.38 13.24 2.45
CA LEU A 259 21.38 14.09 1.79
C LEU A 259 20.10 14.22 2.61
N GLN A 260 19.62 13.13 3.24
CA GLN A 260 18.45 13.16 4.12
C GLN A 260 18.67 14.03 5.35
N ARG A 261 19.86 13.99 5.96
CA ARG A 261 20.21 14.84 7.11
C ARG A 261 20.35 16.30 6.70
N GLU A 262 21.01 16.59 5.57
CA GLU A 262 21.10 17.94 5.01
C GLU A 262 19.72 18.51 4.68
N ALA A 263 18.84 17.70 4.07
CA ALA A 263 17.45 18.07 3.80
C ALA A 263 16.66 18.36 5.10
N ALA A 264 16.88 17.57 6.16
CA ALA A 264 16.25 17.78 7.45
C ALA A 264 16.70 19.09 8.11
N VAL A 265 18.01 19.41 8.05
CA VAL A 265 18.56 20.68 8.54
C VAL A 265 17.99 21.86 7.75
N ALA A 266 17.96 21.77 6.42
CA ALA A 266 17.42 22.84 5.59
C ALA A 266 15.91 23.08 5.84
N GLU A 267 15.13 22.01 6.01
CA GLU A 267 13.71 22.11 6.33
C GLU A 267 13.47 22.67 7.75
N ALA A 268 14.30 22.29 8.73
CA ALA A 268 14.25 22.85 10.07
C ALA A 268 14.57 24.35 10.08
N ALA A 269 15.59 24.77 9.33
CA ALA A 269 15.97 26.18 9.22
C ALA A 269 14.87 27.01 8.55
N ARG A 270 14.23 26.45 7.50
CA ARG A 270 13.07 27.07 6.84
C ARG A 270 11.89 27.24 7.80
N LYS A 271 11.58 26.21 8.61
CA LYS A 271 10.50 26.26 9.60
C LYS A 271 10.78 27.26 10.72
N LEU A 272 12.03 27.34 11.20
CA LEU A 272 12.43 28.32 12.20
C LEU A 272 12.27 29.75 11.67
N ALA A 273 12.78 30.04 10.47
CA ALA A 273 12.60 31.35 9.83
C ALA A 273 11.11 31.71 9.63
N GLN A 274 10.27 30.74 9.28
CA GLN A 274 8.82 30.93 9.17
C GLN A 274 8.17 31.21 10.54
N ALA A 275 8.60 30.53 11.60
CA ALA A 275 8.13 30.75 12.96
C ALA A 275 8.53 32.14 13.47
N ASP A 276 9.78 32.56 13.25
CA ASP A 276 10.29 33.89 13.62
C ASP A 276 9.52 35.00 12.90
N LYS A 277 9.25 34.84 11.60
CA LYS A 277 8.42 35.79 10.85
C LYS A 277 7.01 35.88 11.42
N THR A 278 6.42 34.74 11.79
CA THR A 278 5.08 34.70 12.39
C THR A 278 5.06 35.39 13.75
N LEU A 279 6.11 35.19 14.56
CA LEU A 279 6.27 35.87 15.84
C LEU A 279 6.40 37.38 15.65
N SER A 280 7.25 37.84 14.74
CA SER A 280 7.43 39.26 14.43
C SER A 280 6.10 39.91 14.00
N THR A 281 5.31 39.26 13.15
CA THR A 281 3.98 39.77 12.75
C THR A 281 2.99 39.79 13.92
N ALA A 282 3.02 38.79 14.80
CA ALA A 282 2.16 38.75 15.99
C ALA A 282 2.53 39.87 16.99
N GLU A 283 3.82 40.15 17.16
CA GLU A 283 4.31 41.23 18.04
C GLU A 283 3.94 42.61 17.49
N GLU A 284 4.05 42.81 16.17
CA GLU A 284 3.56 44.02 15.50
C GLU A 284 2.03 44.21 15.66
N ALA A 285 1.26 43.13 15.51
CA ALA A 285 -0.19 43.16 15.69
C ALA A 285 -0.59 43.48 17.14
N LEU A 286 0.14 42.95 18.12
CA LEU A 286 -0.04 43.29 19.54
C LEU A 286 0.31 44.76 19.81
N ALA A 287 1.40 45.27 19.22
CA ALA A 287 1.80 46.68 19.36
C ALA A 287 0.79 47.64 18.72
N ALA A 288 0.13 47.23 17.63
CA ALA A 288 -0.90 48.01 16.95
C ALA A 288 -2.29 47.94 17.61
N ALA A 289 -2.53 46.98 18.52
CA ALA A 289 -3.81 46.84 19.20
C ALA A 289 -4.05 47.99 20.19
N SER A 290 -5.21 48.66 20.08
CA SER A 290 -5.59 49.75 20.99
C SER A 290 -5.58 49.29 22.44
N ALA A 291 -4.94 50.07 23.32
CA ALA A 291 -4.92 49.80 24.76
C ALA A 291 -6.32 49.83 25.41
N ASP A 292 -7.27 50.49 24.76
CA ASP A 292 -8.66 50.56 25.23
C ASP A 292 -9.52 49.36 24.78
N ASP A 293 -9.06 48.58 23.80
CA ASP A 293 -9.72 47.36 23.31
C ASP A 293 -9.11 46.11 23.96
N LYS A 294 -9.55 45.84 25.20
CA LYS A 294 -9.09 44.68 25.99
C LYS A 294 -9.28 43.33 25.27
N PRO A 295 -10.41 43.06 24.58
CA PRO A 295 -10.55 41.86 23.76
C PRO A 295 -9.47 41.73 22.67
N ALA A 296 -9.19 42.81 21.93
CA ALA A 296 -8.17 42.80 20.89
C ALA A 296 -6.76 42.56 21.45
N GLN A 297 -6.39 43.22 22.56
CA GLN A 297 -5.10 42.98 23.22
C GLN A 297 -4.96 41.54 23.72
N THR A 298 -5.99 40.98 24.34
CA THR A 298 -5.95 39.61 24.87
C THR A 298 -5.76 38.59 23.73
N LYS A 299 -6.43 38.81 22.60
CA LYS A 299 -6.30 37.97 21.41
C LYS A 299 -4.88 38.05 20.84
N ALA A 300 -4.36 39.26 20.62
CA ALA A 300 -3.03 39.47 20.05
C ALA A 300 -1.92 38.90 20.97
N GLN A 301 -2.06 39.03 22.29
CA GLN A 301 -1.12 38.43 23.24
C GLN A 301 -1.11 36.90 23.14
N LYS A 302 -2.27 36.27 23.00
CA LYS A 302 -2.37 34.82 22.81
C LYS A 302 -1.71 34.36 21.51
N GLU A 303 -1.81 35.15 20.44
CA GLU A 303 -1.14 34.89 19.16
C GLU A 303 0.39 34.96 19.32
N VAL A 304 0.91 35.97 20.04
CA VAL A 304 2.34 36.07 20.39
C VAL A 304 2.80 34.87 21.21
N ASP A 305 2.07 34.48 22.27
CA ASP A 305 2.45 33.34 23.12
C ASP A 305 2.49 32.03 22.31
N THR A 306 1.54 31.87 21.38
CA THR A 306 1.49 30.72 20.46
C THR A 306 2.69 30.73 19.52
N ALA A 307 3.04 31.89 18.94
CA ALA A 307 4.17 32.03 18.04
C ALA A 307 5.53 31.81 18.76
N LYS A 308 5.68 32.29 20.01
CA LYS A 308 6.87 32.03 20.84
C LYS A 308 7.07 30.55 21.10
N LYS A 309 6.00 29.83 21.38
CA LYS A 309 6.06 28.37 21.53
C LYS A 309 6.50 27.72 20.22
N ALA A 310 5.94 28.14 19.07
CA ALA A 310 6.31 27.60 17.77
C ALA A 310 7.80 27.84 17.44
N VAL A 311 8.36 29.01 17.79
CA VAL A 311 9.80 29.29 17.66
C VAL A 311 10.62 28.34 18.54
N ALA A 312 10.26 28.18 19.82
CA ALA A 312 10.97 27.27 20.72
C ALA A 312 10.97 25.81 20.22
N ASP A 313 9.83 25.33 19.73
CA ASP A 313 9.69 24.00 19.15
C ASP A 313 10.54 23.86 17.86
N ALA A 314 10.56 24.89 17.01
CA ALA A 314 11.38 24.91 15.79
C ALA A 314 12.89 24.98 16.08
N THR A 315 13.32 25.74 17.09
CA THR A 315 14.72 25.78 17.55
C THR A 315 15.17 24.42 18.04
N THR A 316 14.35 23.75 18.87
CA THR A 316 14.65 22.39 19.33
C THR A 316 14.77 21.41 18.17
N ALA A 317 13.91 21.54 17.15
CA ALA A 317 13.97 20.71 15.95
C ALA A 317 15.24 20.98 15.11
N GLN A 318 15.66 22.24 15.01
CA GLN A 318 16.91 22.66 14.35
C GLN A 318 18.13 22.05 15.06
N GLU A 319 18.23 22.21 16.38
CA GLU A 319 19.33 21.64 17.18
C GLU A 319 19.43 20.12 17.02
N LYS A 320 18.29 19.42 17.01
CA LYS A 320 18.23 17.98 16.77
C LYS A 320 18.70 17.61 15.38
N ALA A 321 18.32 18.37 14.35
CA ALA A 321 18.74 18.13 12.97
C ALA A 321 20.24 18.37 12.80
N ASP A 322 20.77 19.43 13.38
CA ASP A 322 22.21 19.76 13.36
C ASP A 322 23.04 18.69 14.08
N ALA A 323 22.57 18.20 15.23
CA ALA A 323 23.22 17.10 15.94
C ALA A 323 23.22 15.80 15.10
N ALA A 324 22.13 15.51 14.38
CA ALA A 324 22.06 14.35 13.49
C ALA A 324 23.02 14.48 12.30
N LEU A 325 23.18 15.68 11.73
CA LEU A 325 24.11 15.95 10.63
C LEU A 325 25.58 15.70 11.02
N GLN A 326 25.95 15.95 12.29
CA GLN A 326 27.30 15.71 12.80
C GLN A 326 27.64 14.25 13.09
N SER A 327 26.64 13.38 13.18
CA SER A 327 26.87 11.95 13.41
C SER A 327 27.42 11.25 12.17
N GLU A 328 28.11 10.12 12.32
CA GLU A 328 28.56 9.35 11.15
C GLU A 328 27.36 8.87 10.32
N PRO A 329 27.39 8.99 8.98
CA PRO A 329 26.35 8.44 8.11
C PRO A 329 26.28 6.92 8.21
N SER A 330 25.07 6.37 8.09
CA SER A 330 24.84 4.93 8.16
C SER A 330 25.21 4.25 6.85
N GLU A 331 25.89 3.10 6.92
CA GLU A 331 26.02 2.16 5.80
C GLU A 331 24.77 1.29 5.60
N ALA A 332 23.88 1.26 6.59
CA ALA A 332 22.61 0.54 6.49
C ALA A 332 21.57 1.41 5.79
N PHE A 333 20.91 0.81 4.79
CA PHE A 333 19.76 1.38 4.09
C PHE A 333 18.49 0.66 4.51
N THR A 334 17.50 1.42 4.97
CA THR A 334 16.14 0.94 5.15
C THR A 334 15.30 1.53 4.04
N ARG A 335 14.67 0.67 3.25
CA ARG A 335 13.78 1.09 2.17
C ARG A 335 12.59 1.89 2.72
N ARG A 336 12.03 2.78 1.91
CA ARG A 336 10.81 3.51 2.23
C ARG A 336 9.67 2.57 2.60
N GLU A 337 8.89 2.98 3.59
CA GLU A 337 7.58 2.39 3.82
C GLU A 337 6.69 2.68 2.62
N GLN A 338 6.14 1.60 2.05
CA GLN A 338 5.12 1.71 1.01
C GLN A 338 3.89 2.34 1.63
N LYS A 339 3.42 3.43 1.05
CA LYS A 339 2.15 4.03 1.44
C LYS A 339 1.03 3.23 0.78
N ALA A 340 0.60 2.17 1.46
CA ALA A 340 -0.54 1.34 1.07
C ALA A 340 -1.85 2.12 1.03
#